data_AF-A0A1N7PKT1-F1
#
_entry.id   AF-A0A1N7PKT1-F1
#
_cell.length_a   1.000
_cell.length_b   1.000
_cell.length_c   1.000
_cell.angle_alpha   90.00
_cell.angle_beta   90.00
_cell.angle_gamma   90.00
#
_symmetry.space_group_name_H-M   'P 1'
#
loop_
_entity.id
_entity.type
_entity.pdbx_description
1 polymer ?
#
loop_
_entity_poly.entity_id
_entity_poly.type
_entity_poly.pdbx_seq_one_letter_code
_entity_poly.pdbx_strand_id
1 'polypeptide(L)'
;MRHPKADDIAFKHRLGEEVWNVLELKARLWTHGNTEELLRRAIASYQEPIELEHSVCCSHCGQSATERFDTFETDNGVTIDGVPTLVCEHCGNRSWNLLLVGKLEEMVLERPTGTRMTLDELLTI
;
A
#
# COMPACT_ATOMS: atom_id res chain seq x y z
N MET A 1 15.49 -20.05 -10.05
CA MET A 1 15.74 -19.61 -8.66
C MET A 1 15.21 -18.19 -8.54
N ARG A 2 14.25 -17.93 -7.65
CA ARG A 2 13.75 -16.57 -7.39
C ARG A 2 14.35 -16.08 -6.06
N HIS A 3 15.09 -14.99 -6.11
CA HIS A 3 15.53 -14.28 -4.90
C HIS A 3 14.39 -13.39 -4.40
N PRO A 4 14.01 -13.48 -3.11
CA PRO A 4 13.12 -12.52 -2.48
C PRO A 4 13.85 -11.19 -2.24
N LYS A 5 13.16 -10.06 -2.41
CA LYS A 5 13.71 -8.70 -2.19
C LYS A 5 13.44 -8.21 -0.76
N ALA A 6 14.26 -7.25 -0.32
CA ALA A 6 14.49 -6.87 1.08
C ALA A 6 13.30 -6.21 1.80
N ASP A 7 12.28 -5.78 1.07
CA ASP A 7 11.18 -4.98 1.63
C ASP A 7 10.04 -5.86 2.21
N ASP A 8 9.91 -7.10 1.73
CA ASP A 8 9.05 -8.13 2.33
C ASP A 8 9.55 -8.58 3.72
N ILE A 9 10.82 -8.29 4.03
CA ILE A 9 11.52 -8.72 5.24
C ILE A 9 11.31 -7.72 6.39
N ALA A 10 11.12 -6.42 6.08
CA ALA A 10 11.14 -5.35 7.08
C ALA A 10 9.81 -5.18 7.87
N PHE A 11 8.65 -5.51 7.28
CA PHE A 11 7.37 -5.54 8.00
C PHE A 11 7.23 -6.81 8.86
N LYS A 12 7.71 -7.96 8.36
CA LYS A 12 7.81 -9.21 9.14
C LYS A 12 8.72 -9.08 10.37
N HIS A 13 9.80 -8.31 10.26
CA HIS A 13 10.80 -8.18 11.33
C HIS A 13 10.33 -7.43 12.59
N ARG A 14 9.26 -6.62 12.54
CA ARG A 14 8.76 -5.86 13.70
C ARG A 14 7.72 -6.58 14.55
N LEU A 15 6.98 -7.53 13.97
CA LEU A 15 6.01 -8.38 14.70
C LEU A 15 6.57 -9.77 15.03
N GLY A 16 7.69 -10.16 14.42
CA GLY A 16 8.24 -11.52 14.50
C GLY A 16 7.49 -12.44 13.52
N GLU A 17 8.24 -13.20 12.71
CA GLU A 17 7.67 -14.09 11.67
C GLU A 17 6.61 -15.04 12.24
N GLU A 18 6.77 -15.48 13.49
CA GLU A 18 5.83 -16.36 14.19
C GLU A 18 4.46 -15.70 14.40
N VAL A 19 4.43 -14.43 14.81
CA VAL A 19 3.18 -13.70 15.06
C VAL A 19 2.44 -13.46 13.74
N TRP A 20 3.18 -13.12 12.69
CA TRP A 20 2.61 -12.94 11.37
C TRP A 20 2.01 -14.24 10.81
N ASN A 21 2.76 -15.34 10.91
CA ASN A 21 2.28 -16.66 10.48
C ASN A 21 1.03 -17.09 11.27
N VAL A 22 0.95 -16.77 12.56
CA VAL A 22 -0.24 -17.07 13.39
C VAL A 22 -1.43 -16.21 13.00
N LEU A 23 -1.24 -14.93 12.73
CA LEU A 23 -2.31 -14.03 12.27
C LEU A 23 -2.84 -14.46 10.89
N GLU A 24 -1.94 -14.78 9.97
CA GLU A 24 -2.29 -15.30 8.65
C GLU A 24 -3.01 -16.65 8.74
N LEU A 25 -2.52 -17.57 9.57
CA LEU A 25 -3.16 -18.87 9.79
C LEU A 25 -4.54 -18.72 10.41
N LYS A 26 -4.70 -17.83 11.40
CA LYS A 26 -5.98 -17.52 12.05
C LYS A 26 -6.97 -16.93 11.04
N ALA A 27 -6.51 -15.99 10.22
CA ALA A 27 -7.31 -15.38 9.15
C ALA A 27 -7.80 -16.45 8.15
N ARG A 28 -6.88 -17.31 7.66
CA ARG A 28 -7.21 -18.39 6.72
C ARG A 28 -8.14 -19.44 7.31
N LEU A 29 -7.95 -19.82 8.58
CA LEU A 29 -8.85 -20.78 9.26
C LEU A 29 -10.26 -20.22 9.41
N TRP A 30 -10.37 -18.94 9.76
CA TRP A 30 -11.67 -18.30 9.96
C TRP A 30 -12.43 -18.11 8.64
N THR A 31 -11.72 -17.84 7.54
CA THR A 31 -12.34 -17.65 6.22
C THR A 31 -12.37 -18.93 5.38
N HIS A 32 -11.96 -20.06 5.94
CA HIS A 32 -11.79 -21.33 5.22
C HIS A 32 -10.92 -21.19 3.95
N GLY A 33 -9.93 -20.31 3.99
CA GLY A 33 -9.06 -20.01 2.85
C GLY A 33 -9.70 -19.13 1.77
N ASN A 34 -10.90 -18.61 1.98
CA ASN A 34 -11.54 -17.70 1.04
C ASN A 34 -10.98 -16.26 1.21
N THR A 35 -10.11 -15.87 0.28
CA THR A 35 -9.46 -14.55 0.27
C THR A 35 -10.45 -13.40 0.09
N GLU A 36 -11.52 -13.59 -0.69
CA GLU A 36 -12.53 -12.56 -0.92
C GLU A 36 -13.34 -12.27 0.36
N GLU A 37 -13.69 -13.33 1.09
CA GLU A 37 -14.35 -13.22 2.40
C GLU A 37 -13.45 -12.60 3.47
N LEU A 38 -12.14 -12.85 3.40
CA LEU A 38 -11.15 -12.21 4.27
C LEU A 38 -11.15 -10.69 4.07
N LEU A 39 -11.07 -10.24 2.83
CA LEU A 39 -11.04 -8.81 2.48
C LEU A 39 -12.35 -8.14 2.88
N ARG A 40 -13.50 -8.74 2.55
CA ARG A 40 -14.82 -8.22 2.92
C ARG A 40 -14.96 -7.98 4.42
N ARG A 41 -14.47 -8.92 5.24
CA ARG A 41 -14.54 -8.82 6.70
C ARG A 41 -13.55 -7.83 7.27
N ALA A 42 -12.34 -7.73 6.72
CA ALA A 42 -11.36 -6.74 7.14
C ALA A 42 -11.90 -5.31 6.96
N ILE A 43 -12.56 -5.05 5.82
CA ILE A 43 -13.27 -3.80 5.54
C ILE A 43 -14.43 -3.60 6.52
N ALA A 44 -15.27 -4.62 6.75
CA ALA A 44 -16.42 -4.51 7.64
C ALA A 44 -16.04 -4.35 9.13
N SER A 45 -14.88 -4.85 9.54
CA SER A 45 -14.34 -4.71 10.90
C SER A 45 -13.70 -3.35 11.17
N TYR A 46 -13.52 -2.53 10.14
CA TYR A 46 -12.97 -1.18 10.26
C TYR A 46 -14.05 -0.26 10.84
N GLN A 47 -14.00 -0.03 12.16
CA GLN A 47 -15.04 0.70 12.91
C GLN A 47 -14.74 2.18 13.15
N GLU A 48 -13.55 2.67 12.80
CA GLU A 48 -13.21 4.08 12.95
C GLU A 48 -13.61 4.85 11.69
N PRO A 49 -14.33 5.98 11.80
CA PRO A 49 -14.46 6.90 10.68
C PRO A 49 -13.04 7.31 10.27
N ILE A 50 -12.77 7.36 8.96
CA ILE A 50 -11.54 7.96 8.45
C ILE A 50 -11.67 9.47 8.74
N GLU A 51 -11.34 9.87 9.97
CA GLU A 51 -11.15 11.25 10.32
C GLU A 51 -9.85 11.68 9.63
N LEU A 52 -10.00 12.41 8.52
CA LEU A 52 -8.91 13.16 7.91
C LEU A 52 -8.58 14.33 8.85
N GLU A 53 -7.97 14.04 10.00
CA GLU A 53 -7.46 15.08 10.89
C GLU A 53 -6.43 15.91 10.13
N HIS A 54 -6.59 17.22 10.21
CA HIS A 54 -5.91 18.26 9.42
C HIS A 54 -4.42 18.43 9.75
N SER A 55 -3.77 17.41 10.30
CA SER A 55 -2.32 17.33 10.43
C SER A 55 -1.87 15.90 10.21
N VAL A 56 -1.57 15.57 8.97
CA VAL A 56 -1.02 14.24 8.64
C VAL A 56 0.39 14.17 9.21
N CYS A 57 0.59 13.36 10.24
CA CYS A 57 1.90 13.13 10.81
C CYS A 57 2.62 12.02 10.02
N CYS A 58 3.92 12.18 9.82
CA CYS A 58 4.76 11.19 9.18
C CYS A 58 4.83 9.93 10.04
N SER A 59 4.44 8.78 9.48
CA SER A 59 4.52 7.49 10.15
C SER A 59 5.95 7.05 10.52
N HIS A 60 6.96 7.66 9.91
CA HIS A 60 8.38 7.35 10.17
C HIS A 60 8.99 8.19 11.30
N CYS A 61 8.73 9.50 11.36
CA CYS A 61 9.39 10.41 12.30
C CYS A 61 8.46 11.24 13.18
N GLY A 62 7.14 11.09 13.01
CA GLY A 62 6.12 11.81 13.79
C GLY A 62 5.99 13.31 13.48
N GLN A 63 6.82 13.85 12.59
CA GLN A 63 6.75 15.26 12.16
C GLN A 63 5.62 15.47 11.14
N SER A 64 5.25 16.72 10.89
CA SER A 64 4.25 17.07 9.88
C SER A 64 4.61 16.52 8.50
N ALA A 65 3.59 16.02 7.80
CA ALA A 65 3.62 15.62 6.41
C ALA A 65 2.57 16.42 5.64
N THR A 66 2.87 16.67 4.36
CA THR A 66 1.99 17.37 3.44
C THR A 66 1.58 16.46 2.32
N GLU A 67 0.33 16.53 1.90
CA GLU A 67 -0.14 15.85 0.70
C GLU A 67 0.32 16.60 -0.55
N ARG A 68 0.89 15.88 -1.52
CA ARG A 68 1.31 16.39 -2.82
C ARG A 68 1.12 15.30 -3.87
N PHE A 69 1.09 15.67 -5.14
CA PHE A 69 1.12 14.71 -6.24
C PHE A 69 2.57 14.34 -6.56
N ASP A 70 2.88 13.05 -6.57
CA ASP A 70 4.23 12.53 -6.82
C ASP A 70 4.16 11.37 -7.84
N THR A 71 5.34 10.88 -8.22
CA THR A 71 5.50 9.70 -9.06
C THR A 71 5.47 8.44 -8.18
N PHE A 72 4.63 7.48 -8.54
CA PHE A 72 4.60 6.13 -7.98
C PHE A 72 5.21 5.14 -8.98
N GLU A 73 6.15 4.32 -8.53
CA GLU A 73 6.70 3.21 -9.31
C GLU A 73 6.07 1.92 -8.78
N THR A 74 5.38 1.21 -9.67
CA THR A 74 4.69 -0.04 -9.33
C THR A 74 5.68 -1.21 -9.30
N ASP A 75 5.28 -2.32 -8.68
CA ASP A 75 6.11 -3.53 -8.57
C ASP A 75 6.47 -4.15 -9.94
N ASN A 76 5.60 -3.98 -10.95
CA ASN A 76 5.87 -4.43 -12.31
C ASN A 76 6.68 -3.43 -13.16
N GLY A 77 7.17 -2.35 -12.54
CA GLY A 77 8.05 -1.35 -13.14
C GLY A 77 7.33 -0.40 -14.10
N VAL A 78 6.05 -0.11 -13.83
CA VAL A 78 5.28 0.95 -14.48
C VAL A 78 5.38 2.22 -13.63
N THR A 79 5.60 3.35 -14.27
CA THR A 79 5.70 4.64 -13.60
C THR A 79 4.40 5.42 -13.78
N ILE A 80 3.76 5.79 -12.67
CA ILE A 80 2.50 6.55 -12.65
C ILE A 80 2.75 7.93 -12.04
N ASP A 81 2.60 8.98 -12.84
CA ASP A 81 2.72 10.37 -12.40
C ASP A 81 1.37 10.90 -11.88
N GLY A 82 1.41 11.75 -10.86
CA GLY A 82 0.20 12.42 -10.35
C GLY A 82 -0.52 11.65 -9.24
N VAL A 83 0.17 10.75 -8.54
CA VAL A 83 -0.43 9.97 -7.46
C VAL A 83 -0.43 10.77 -6.15
N PRO A 84 -1.58 10.93 -5.47
CA PRO A 84 -1.65 11.52 -4.13
C PRO A 84 -0.69 10.83 -3.16
N THR A 85 0.22 11.62 -2.59
CA THR A 85 1.34 11.15 -1.76
C THR A 85 1.49 12.04 -0.55
N LEU A 86 1.61 11.44 0.62
CA LEU A 86 2.00 12.13 1.83
C LEU A 86 3.52 12.19 1.91
N VAL A 87 4.07 13.40 1.92
CA VAL A 87 5.52 13.64 1.96
C VAL A 87 5.87 14.34 3.26
N CYS A 88 6.77 13.74 4.04
CA CYS A 88 7.32 14.36 5.23
C CYS A 88 8.40 15.38 4.87
N GLU A 89 8.21 16.64 5.28
CA GLU A 89 9.19 17.70 5.02
C GLU A 89 10.49 17.54 5.81
N HIS A 90 10.44 16.81 6.92
CA HIS A 90 11.59 16.60 7.80
C HIS A 90 12.51 15.46 7.32
N CYS A 91 11.96 14.27 7.06
CA CYS A 91 12.76 13.09 6.69
C CYS A 91 12.62 12.67 5.23
N GLY A 92 11.78 13.34 4.42
CA GLY A 92 11.54 13.00 3.03
C GLY A 92 10.75 11.70 2.83
N ASN A 93 10.29 11.03 3.90
CA ASN A 93 9.52 9.81 3.78
C ASN A 93 8.23 10.06 3.00
N ARG A 94 7.97 9.18 2.05
CA ARG A 94 6.76 9.18 1.23
C ARG A 94 5.86 8.04 1.66
N SER A 95 4.57 8.30 1.72
CA SER A 95 3.57 7.27 1.99
C SER A 95 2.34 7.50 1.13
N TRP A 96 1.80 6.42 0.61
CA TRP A 96 0.61 6.40 -0.21
C TRP A 96 -0.53 5.71 0.52
N ASN A 97 -1.76 5.99 0.09
CA ASN A 97 -2.91 5.23 0.55
C ASN A 97 -2.81 3.77 0.06
N LEU A 98 -2.89 2.80 0.97
CA LEU A 98 -2.73 1.38 0.63
C LEU A 98 -3.80 0.85 -0.33
N LEU A 99 -5.04 1.34 -0.24
CA LEU A 99 -6.12 0.94 -1.15
C LEU A 99 -5.88 1.50 -2.55
N LEU A 100 -5.41 2.75 -2.63
CA LEU A 100 -5.05 3.38 -3.90
C LEU A 100 -3.91 2.59 -4.56
N VAL A 101 -2.80 2.35 -3.85
CA VAL A 101 -1.66 1.59 -4.38
C VAL A 101 -2.08 0.20 -4.85
N GLY A 102 -2.84 -0.53 -4.03
CA GLY A 102 -3.32 -1.86 -4.42
C GLY A 102 -4.16 -1.84 -5.71
N LYS A 103 -4.95 -0.78 -5.92
CA LYS A 103 -5.73 -0.63 -7.16
C LYS A 103 -4.86 -0.26 -8.35
N LEU A 104 -3.88 0.63 -8.17
CA LEU A 104 -2.95 1.02 -9.23
C LEU A 104 -2.14 -0.18 -9.73
N GLU A 105 -1.60 -0.99 -8.80
CA GLU A 105 -0.90 -2.24 -9.12
C GLU A 105 -1.76 -3.18 -9.97
N GLU A 106 -3.02 -3.39 -9.57
CA GLU A 106 -3.98 -4.22 -10.32
C GLU A 106 -4.21 -3.69 -11.75
N MET A 107 -4.41 -2.37 -11.91
CA MET A 107 -4.71 -1.75 -13.20
C MET A 107 -3.53 -1.76 -14.18
N VAL A 108 -2.30 -1.93 -13.69
CA VAL A 108 -1.11 -1.96 -14.53
C VAL A 108 -0.56 -3.36 -14.79
N LEU A 109 -1.14 -4.42 -14.21
CA LEU A 109 -0.62 -5.80 -14.28
C LEU A 109 -0.28 -6.27 -15.71
N GLU A 110 -1.12 -5.93 -16.68
CA GLU A 110 -0.97 -6.33 -18.08
C GLU A 110 -0.10 -5.37 -18.91
N ARG A 111 0.38 -4.28 -18.30
CA ARG A 111 1.20 -3.28 -18.99
C ARG A 111 2.66 -3.70 -19.05
N PRO A 112 3.37 -3.38 -20.15
CA PRO A 112 4.81 -3.63 -20.24
C PRO A 112 5.61 -2.86 -19.18
N THR A 113 6.64 -3.49 -18.61
CA THR A 113 7.64 -2.82 -17.77
C THR A 113 8.30 -1.66 -18.51
N GLY A 114 8.54 -0.54 -17.80
CA GLY A 114 9.06 0.69 -18.37
C GLY A 114 7.99 1.59 -19.00
N THR A 115 6.71 1.19 -18.97
CA THR A 115 5.60 2.09 -19.32
C THR A 115 5.55 3.25 -18.35
N ARG A 116 5.39 4.46 -18.88
CA ARG A 116 5.14 5.68 -18.09
C ARG A 116 3.80 6.27 -18.49
N MET A 117 3.01 6.66 -17.50
CA MET A 117 1.70 7.28 -17.70
C MET A 117 1.32 8.15 -16.51
N THR A 118 0.25 8.92 -16.66
CA THR A 118 -0.36 9.70 -15.59
C THR A 118 -1.51 8.93 -14.92
N LEU A 119 -1.85 9.32 -13.69
CA LEU A 119 -3.02 8.78 -12.99
C LEU A 119 -4.30 9.04 -13.78
N ASP A 120 -4.46 10.21 -14.38
CA ASP A 120 -5.64 10.55 -15.20
C ASP A 120 -5.76 9.62 -16.42
N GLU A 121 -4.66 9.37 -17.14
CA GLU A 121 -4.64 8.42 -18.26
C GLU A 121 -5.00 6.99 -17.82
N LEU A 122 -4.64 6.60 -16.60
CA LEU A 122 -4.95 5.29 -16.05
C LEU A 122 -6.44 5.15 -15.71
N LEU A 123 -7.06 6.22 -15.21
CA LEU A 123 -8.46 6.25 -14.75
C LEU A 123 -9.49 6.46 -15.89
N THR A 124 -9.03 6.82 -17.09
CA THR A 124 -9.92 7.11 -18.24
C THR A 124 -10.20 5.87 -19.12
N ILE A 125 -9.81 4.68 -18.67
CA ILE A 125 -9.92 3.39 -19.39
C ILE A 125 -11.08 2.59 -18.81
#